data_AF-A0A2F0AU59-F1
#
_entry.id   AF-A0A2F0AU59-F1
#
_cell.length_a   1.000
_cell.length_b   1.000
_cell.length_c   1.000
_cell.angle_alpha   90.00
_cell.angle_beta   90.00
_cell.angle_gamma   90.00
#
_symmetry.space_group_name_H-M   'P 1'
#
loop_
_entity.id
_entity.type
_entity.pdbx_description
1 polymer ?
#
loop_
_entity_poly.entity_id
_entity_poly.type
_entity_poly.pdbx_seq_one_letter_code
_entity_poly.pdbx_strand_id
1 'polypeptide(L)'
;MARVLVIGDLHCPADLNRYRQHCQRIRDKYKTNRVVFIGDIVDAHRWGRWDPHHEADSPPTEYKKTLKRVEWWYRNFPDAIVTIGNHDMRSVKQARTVGIPDNMVKSYADAWGTPSWKWVNDVEIDGIRYFHGEGYSGKSPHLNAAMNSMKSTVMGHIHGVAGIQWFTRPGGRHFGMAVGCGVDVSHPYMAYGEKHPTKPVISCGVVLDGMPYLEVL
;
A
#
# COMPACT_ATOMS: atom_id res chain seq x y z
N MET A 1 0.50 -13.93 19.44
CA MET A 1 -0.06 -13.44 18.17
C MET A 1 0.66 -12.17 17.77
N ALA A 2 0.64 -11.84 16.48
CA ALA A 2 1.26 -10.67 15.92
C ALA A 2 0.44 -9.41 16.23
N ARG A 3 1.15 -8.30 16.41
CA ARG A 3 0.57 -6.95 16.46
C ARG A 3 1.05 -6.24 15.22
N VAL A 4 0.22 -6.21 14.19
CA VAL A 4 0.60 -5.79 12.84
C VAL A 4 0.21 -4.33 12.64
N LEU A 5 1.17 -3.47 12.28
CA LEU A 5 0.88 -2.18 11.67
C LEU A 5 0.70 -2.37 10.17
N VAL A 6 -0.38 -1.84 9.61
CA VAL A 6 -0.67 -1.88 8.18
C VAL A 6 -0.61 -0.47 7.63
N ILE A 7 0.39 -0.20 6.79
CA ILE A 7 0.63 1.11 6.18
C ILE A 7 0.00 1.11 4.78
N GLY A 8 -0.83 2.12 4.50
CA GLY A 8 -1.54 2.30 3.25
C GLY A 8 -0.65 2.74 2.09
N ASP A 9 -1.27 2.92 0.93
CA ASP A 9 -0.61 3.29 -0.33
C ASP A 9 0.18 4.61 -0.19
N LEU A 10 1.48 4.60 -0.52
CA LEU A 10 2.37 5.73 -0.31
C LEU A 10 2.48 6.63 -1.54
N HIS A 11 2.58 6.03 -2.72
CA HIS A 11 2.83 6.73 -3.98
C HIS A 11 4.07 7.64 -3.91
N CYS A 12 5.18 7.18 -3.32
CA CYS A 12 6.38 8.00 -3.23
C CYS A 12 6.79 8.53 -4.63
N PRO A 13 7.01 9.85 -4.78
CA PRO A 13 7.27 10.83 -3.72
C PRO A 13 6.06 11.68 -3.26
N ALA A 14 4.84 11.33 -3.66
CA ALA A 14 3.62 12.03 -3.30
C ALA A 14 3.15 11.75 -1.86
N ASP A 15 3.95 11.09 -1.02
CA ASP A 15 3.56 10.69 0.33
C ASP A 15 3.71 11.84 1.36
N LEU A 16 2.74 11.94 2.28
CA LEU A 16 2.72 12.97 3.32
C LEU A 16 3.75 12.70 4.43
N ASN A 17 4.56 13.72 4.77
CA ASN A 17 5.45 13.67 5.94
C ASN A 17 4.70 13.34 7.24
N ARG A 18 3.54 14.00 7.43
CA ARG A 18 2.67 13.80 8.58
C ARG A 18 2.09 12.38 8.66
N TYR A 19 1.91 11.71 7.51
CA TYR A 19 1.43 10.33 7.48
C TYR A 19 2.45 9.35 8.03
N ARG A 20 3.73 9.51 7.67
CA ARG A 20 4.80 8.71 8.29
C ARG A 20 4.85 8.93 9.80
N GLN A 21 4.83 10.18 10.24
CA GLN A 21 4.82 10.51 11.68
C GLN A 21 3.62 9.87 12.38
N HIS A 22 2.44 9.88 11.75
CA HIS A 22 1.27 9.18 12.24
C HIS A 22 1.52 7.67 12.38
N CYS A 23 2.02 6.99 11.33
CA CYS A 23 2.33 5.56 11.36
C CYS A 23 3.33 5.20 12.48
N GLN A 24 4.33 6.05 12.74
CA GLN A 24 5.28 5.86 13.84
C GLN A 24 4.59 5.97 15.21
N ARG A 25 3.76 6.99 15.41
CA ARG A 25 2.97 7.13 16.65
C ARG A 25 2.02 5.95 16.87
N ILE A 26 1.38 5.46 15.81
CA ILE A 26 0.48 4.30 15.88
C ILE A 26 1.26 3.03 16.19
N ARG A 27 2.41 2.81 15.55
CA ARG A 27 3.33 1.71 15.89
C ARG A 27 3.64 1.70 17.40
N ASP A 28 3.98 2.86 17.95
CA ASP A 28 4.40 3.00 19.34
C ASP A 28 3.21 2.87 20.30
N LYS A 29 2.06 3.51 19.99
CA LYS A 29 0.78 3.41 20.74
C LYS A 29 0.34 1.96 20.90
N TYR A 30 0.39 1.20 19.82
CA TYR A 30 -0.08 -0.19 19.77
C TYR A 30 1.02 -1.23 19.99
N LYS A 31 2.26 -0.79 20.15
CA LYS A 31 3.45 -1.63 20.32
C LYS A 31 3.55 -2.72 19.24
N THR A 32 3.26 -2.35 17.99
CA THR A 32 3.26 -3.31 16.87
C THR A 32 4.66 -3.89 16.67
N ASN A 33 4.72 -5.17 16.29
CA ASN A 33 5.95 -5.93 16.13
C ASN A 33 6.12 -6.52 14.72
N ARG A 34 5.19 -6.19 13.83
CA ARG A 34 5.19 -6.52 12.41
C ARG A 34 4.69 -5.31 11.63
N VAL A 35 5.24 -5.09 10.45
CA VAL A 35 4.83 -4.03 9.53
C VAL A 35 4.49 -4.66 8.19
N VAL A 36 3.31 -4.32 7.69
CA VAL A 36 2.87 -4.66 6.34
C VAL A 36 2.57 -3.36 5.61
N PHE A 37 3.30 -3.08 4.53
CA PHE A 37 2.89 -2.07 3.56
C PHE A 37 1.93 -2.73 2.57
N ILE A 38 0.77 -2.11 2.36
CA ILE A 38 -0.29 -2.69 1.54
C ILE A 38 -0.13 -2.39 0.04
N GLY A 39 1.11 -2.14 -0.40
CA GLY A 39 1.45 -1.87 -1.80
C GLY A 39 1.45 -0.41 -2.17
N ASP A 40 1.75 -0.17 -3.45
CA ASP A 40 1.91 1.14 -4.05
C ASP A 40 2.86 2.02 -3.22
N ILE A 41 4.05 1.47 -2.95
CA ILE A 41 5.15 2.20 -2.30
C ILE A 41 5.59 3.35 -3.19
N VAL A 42 5.69 3.11 -4.49
CA VAL A 42 6.17 4.06 -5.49
C VAL A 42 5.04 4.43 -6.44
N ASP A 43 4.96 5.71 -6.85
CA ASP A 43 3.93 6.09 -7.81
C ASP A 43 4.29 5.65 -9.24
N ALA A 44 5.54 5.87 -9.63
CA ALA A 44 6.00 5.58 -10.99
C ALA A 44 5.14 6.30 -12.04
N HIS A 45 4.91 7.60 -11.84
CA HIS A 45 3.98 8.47 -12.58
C HIS A 45 4.27 8.43 -14.08
N ARG A 46 5.52 8.75 -14.47
CA ARG A 46 5.87 8.94 -15.90
C ARG A 46 6.01 7.66 -16.71
N TRP A 47 6.11 6.50 -16.08
CA TRP A 47 6.10 5.20 -16.77
C TRP A 47 4.87 4.37 -16.40
N GLY A 48 3.81 5.06 -15.97
CA GLY A 48 2.46 4.53 -15.85
C GLY A 48 1.69 4.60 -17.18
N ARG A 49 0.40 4.25 -17.11
CA ARG A 49 -0.51 4.23 -18.27
C ARG A 49 -1.19 5.58 -18.55
N TRP A 50 -1.11 6.52 -17.62
CA TRP A 50 -1.79 7.80 -17.71
C TRP A 50 -0.87 8.86 -18.28
N ASP A 51 -1.46 9.82 -19.00
CA ASP A 51 -0.71 10.96 -19.51
C ASP A 51 -0.07 11.72 -18.34
N PRO A 52 1.26 11.87 -18.34
CA PRO A 52 1.93 12.55 -17.25
C PRO A 52 1.51 14.02 -17.25
N HIS A 53 1.16 14.53 -16.07
CA HIS A 53 0.99 15.97 -15.84
C HIS A 53 2.17 16.75 -16.45
N HIS A 54 1.89 17.90 -17.07
CA HIS A 54 2.91 18.70 -17.78
C HIS A 54 4.07 19.14 -16.86
N GLU A 55 3.81 19.31 -15.56
CA GLU A 55 4.81 19.64 -14.55
C GLU A 55 5.49 18.42 -13.91
N ALA A 56 5.17 17.19 -14.33
CA ALA A 56 5.76 16.00 -13.74
C ALA A 56 7.26 15.89 -14.06
N ASP A 57 8.07 15.41 -13.11
CA ASP A 57 9.50 15.25 -13.33
C ASP A 57 9.80 14.22 -14.42
N SER A 58 10.95 14.35 -15.09
CA SER A 58 11.47 13.28 -15.95
C SER A 58 11.67 11.97 -15.16
N PRO A 59 11.63 10.79 -15.81
CA PRO A 59 11.76 9.51 -15.11
C PRO A 59 13.01 9.40 -14.20
N PRO A 60 14.22 9.83 -14.62
CA PRO A 60 15.39 9.79 -13.75
C PRO A 60 15.30 10.72 -12.53
N THR A 61 14.57 11.83 -12.67
CA THR A 61 14.39 12.80 -11.58
C THR A 61 13.34 12.31 -10.59
N GLU A 62 12.22 11.78 -11.08
CA GLU A 62 11.23 11.08 -10.27
C GLU A 62 11.89 9.96 -9.46
N TYR A 63 12.65 9.08 -10.12
CA TYR A 63 13.35 7.97 -9.46
C TYR A 63 14.22 8.43 -8.29
N LYS A 64 15.01 9.51 -8.47
CA LYS A 64 15.85 10.07 -7.40
C LYS A 64 15.03 10.62 -6.23
N LYS A 65 13.88 11.26 -6.51
CA LYS A 65 12.99 11.77 -5.46
C LYS A 65 12.33 10.61 -4.71
N THR A 66 11.80 9.63 -5.42
CA THR A 66 11.20 8.42 -4.85
C THR A 66 12.20 7.66 -3.99
N LEU A 67 13.44 7.44 -4.47
CA LEU A 67 14.47 6.72 -3.71
C LEU A 67 14.77 7.38 -2.35
N LYS A 68 14.85 8.72 -2.30
CA LYS A 68 15.02 9.46 -1.04
C LYS A 68 13.85 9.25 -0.07
N ARG A 69 12.63 9.17 -0.59
CA ARG A 69 11.42 8.93 0.22
C ARG A 69 11.40 7.50 0.74
N VAL A 70 11.65 6.52 -0.12
CA VAL A 70 11.70 5.10 0.26
C VAL A 70 12.81 4.84 1.28
N GLU A 71 14.00 5.42 1.10
CA GLU A 71 15.07 5.35 2.08
C GLU A 71 14.61 5.86 3.46
N TRP A 72 13.81 6.94 3.47
CA TRP A 72 13.26 7.46 4.71
C TRP A 72 12.26 6.49 5.36
N TRP A 73 11.36 5.89 4.59
CA TRP A 73 10.45 4.85 5.10
C TRP A 73 11.21 3.63 5.61
N TYR A 74 12.20 3.16 4.85
CA TYR A 74 13.06 2.03 5.21
C TYR A 74 13.77 2.25 6.54
N ARG A 75 14.37 3.42 6.76
CA ARG A 75 15.02 3.76 8.05
C ARG A 75 14.05 3.74 9.24
N ASN A 76 12.77 4.05 9.04
CA ASN A 76 11.77 4.08 10.11
C ASN A 76 11.07 2.73 10.32
N PHE A 77 11.03 1.88 9.29
CA PHE A 77 10.42 0.56 9.27
C PHE A 77 11.34 -0.44 8.54
N PRO A 78 12.48 -0.82 9.13
CA PRO A 78 13.51 -1.59 8.44
C PRO A 78 13.07 -3.02 8.11
N ASP A 79 12.24 -3.63 8.94
CA ASP A 79 11.74 -5.00 8.73
C ASP A 79 10.25 -4.96 8.40
N ALA A 80 9.93 -5.09 7.13
CA ALA A 80 8.56 -5.01 6.63
C ALA A 80 8.28 -6.02 5.53
N ILE A 81 7.00 -6.37 5.41
CA ILE A 81 6.47 -7.09 4.25
C ILE A 81 5.75 -6.07 3.38
N VAL A 82 5.98 -6.10 2.08
CA VAL A 82 5.26 -5.27 1.10
C VAL A 82 4.39 -6.18 0.26
N THR A 83 3.09 -5.94 0.26
CA THR A 83 2.19 -6.59 -0.69
C THR A 83 2.21 -5.80 -1.98
N ILE A 84 2.86 -6.31 -3.03
CA ILE A 84 3.14 -5.61 -4.28
C ILE A 84 1.84 -5.03 -4.88
N GLY A 85 1.83 -3.71 -5.06
CA GLY A 85 0.73 -2.99 -5.69
C GLY A 85 0.87 -2.83 -7.20
N ASN A 86 -0.18 -2.29 -7.83
CA ASN A 86 -0.19 -2.14 -9.28
C ASN A 86 0.77 -1.04 -9.78
N HIS A 87 1.09 -0.05 -8.94
CA HIS A 87 2.12 0.95 -9.24
C HIS A 87 3.53 0.37 -9.07
N ASP A 88 3.76 -0.43 -8.02
CA ASP A 88 5.05 -1.10 -7.79
C ASP A 88 5.47 -1.95 -9.00
N MET A 89 4.51 -2.65 -9.63
CA MET A 89 4.74 -3.50 -10.80
C MET A 89 4.99 -2.76 -12.11
N ARG A 90 4.84 -1.42 -12.18
CA ARG A 90 4.86 -0.68 -13.47
C ARG A 90 6.14 -0.93 -14.27
N SER A 91 7.31 -0.90 -13.61
CA SER A 91 8.60 -1.12 -14.29
C SER A 91 8.71 -2.52 -14.89
N VAL A 92 8.27 -3.55 -14.15
CA VAL A 92 8.26 -4.94 -14.63
C VAL A 92 7.25 -5.11 -15.77
N LYS A 93 6.04 -4.55 -15.62
CA LYS A 93 5.01 -4.55 -16.68
C LYS A 93 5.53 -3.88 -17.96
N GLN A 94 6.24 -2.77 -17.88
CA GLN A 94 6.82 -2.08 -19.02
C GLN A 94 7.97 -2.86 -19.68
N ALA A 95 8.81 -3.54 -18.90
CA ALA A 95 9.87 -4.39 -19.45
C ALA A 95 9.27 -5.54 -20.30
N ARG A 96 8.18 -6.15 -19.81
CA ARG A 96 7.48 -7.23 -20.52
C ARG A 96 6.88 -6.80 -21.86
N THR A 97 6.41 -5.56 -22.01
CA THR A 97 5.80 -5.08 -23.29
C THR A 97 6.80 -5.03 -24.44
N VAL A 98 8.11 -4.95 -24.13
CA VAL A 98 9.20 -4.98 -25.11
C VAL A 98 9.97 -6.30 -25.11
N GLY A 99 9.42 -7.34 -24.48
CA GLY A 99 9.99 -8.70 -24.47
C GLY A 99 11.17 -8.92 -23.53
N ILE A 100 11.43 -8.02 -22.57
CA ILE A 100 12.47 -8.22 -21.55
C ILE A 100 11.94 -9.20 -20.49
N PRO A 101 12.65 -10.30 -20.21
CA PRO A 101 12.23 -11.28 -19.21
C PRO A 101 12.44 -10.75 -17.78
N ASP A 102 11.62 -11.22 -16.84
CA ASP A 102 11.60 -10.73 -15.45
C ASP A 102 12.95 -10.87 -14.73
N ASN A 103 13.72 -11.90 -15.03
CA ASN A 103 15.04 -12.14 -14.44
C ASN A 103 16.12 -11.15 -14.91
N MET A 104 15.83 -10.31 -15.92
CA MET A 104 16.68 -9.21 -16.35
C MET A 104 16.26 -7.86 -15.74
N VAL A 105 15.17 -7.83 -14.97
CA VAL A 105 14.73 -6.66 -14.22
C VAL A 105 15.21 -6.80 -12.77
N LYS A 106 15.69 -5.70 -12.18
CA LYS A 106 16.05 -5.70 -10.75
C LYS A 106 14.88 -6.16 -9.89
N SER A 107 15.17 -6.87 -8.81
CA SER A 107 14.17 -7.14 -7.78
C SER A 107 13.65 -5.82 -7.19
N TYR A 108 12.44 -5.81 -6.64
CA TYR A 108 11.89 -4.60 -5.98
C TYR A 108 12.79 -4.14 -4.81
N ALA A 109 13.34 -5.08 -4.04
CA ALA A 109 14.27 -4.78 -2.96
C ALA A 109 15.53 -4.07 -3.48
N ASP A 110 16.14 -4.55 -4.57
CA ASP A 110 17.33 -3.94 -5.16
C ASP A 110 17.05 -2.62 -5.88
N ALA A 111 15.89 -2.52 -6.55
CA ALA A 111 15.49 -1.32 -7.27
C ALA A 111 15.30 -0.11 -6.34
N TRP A 112 14.80 -0.37 -5.13
CA TRP A 112 14.42 0.64 -4.15
C TRP A 112 15.30 0.69 -2.89
N GLY A 113 16.35 -0.13 -2.82
CA GLY A 113 17.30 -0.12 -1.70
C GLY A 113 16.67 -0.59 -0.38
N THR A 114 15.86 -1.65 -0.42
CA THR A 114 15.11 -2.19 0.74
C THR A 114 15.46 -3.67 1.00
N PRO A 115 16.73 -4.01 1.29
CA PRO A 115 17.21 -5.39 1.29
C PRO A 115 16.54 -6.31 2.32
N SER A 116 16.04 -5.76 3.44
CA SER A 116 15.30 -6.52 4.47
C SER A 116 13.78 -6.53 4.26
N TRP A 117 13.26 -5.77 3.28
CA TRP A 117 11.84 -5.82 2.96
C TRP A 117 11.52 -7.05 2.12
N LYS A 118 10.45 -7.75 2.49
CA LYS A 118 9.94 -8.90 1.75
C LYS A 118 8.79 -8.46 0.84
N TRP A 119 9.05 -8.40 -0.46
CA TRP A 119 8.05 -8.07 -1.48
C TRP A 119 7.32 -9.35 -1.95
N VAL A 120 6.00 -9.39 -1.77
CA VAL A 120 5.14 -10.55 -2.07
C VAL A 120 3.81 -10.08 -2.67
N ASN A 121 3.06 -10.94 -3.34
CA ASN A 121 1.71 -10.55 -3.81
C ASN A 121 0.70 -10.46 -2.66
N ASP A 122 0.82 -11.36 -1.68
CA ASP A 122 0.04 -11.39 -0.47
C ASP A 122 0.79 -12.10 0.65
N VAL A 123 0.33 -11.91 1.89
CA VAL A 123 0.84 -12.61 3.06
C VAL A 123 -0.32 -12.97 4.00
N GLU A 124 -0.20 -14.11 4.67
CA GLU A 124 -1.09 -14.48 5.77
C GLU A 124 -0.34 -14.38 7.11
N ILE A 125 -0.94 -13.70 8.07
CA ILE A 125 -0.41 -13.56 9.44
C ILE A 125 -1.57 -13.85 10.39
N ASP A 126 -1.41 -14.87 11.24
CA ASP A 126 -2.42 -15.32 12.21
C ASP A 126 -3.82 -15.56 11.58
N GLY A 127 -3.86 -16.19 10.40
CA GLY A 127 -5.10 -16.52 9.69
C GLY A 127 -5.78 -15.33 8.99
N ILE A 128 -5.14 -14.15 8.98
CA ILE A 128 -5.62 -12.94 8.32
C ILE A 128 -4.79 -12.70 7.07
N ARG A 129 -5.46 -12.47 5.94
CA ARG A 129 -4.82 -12.16 4.66
C ARG A 129 -4.54 -10.67 4.54
N TYR A 130 -3.36 -10.32 4.03
CA TYR A 130 -2.97 -8.97 3.68
C TYR A 130 -2.55 -8.98 2.21
N PHE A 131 -3.15 -8.10 1.40
CA PHE A 131 -2.82 -7.96 -0.02
C PHE A 131 -3.20 -6.57 -0.50
N HIS A 132 -2.65 -6.12 -1.63
CA HIS A 132 -2.83 -4.74 -2.06
C HIS A 132 -4.29 -4.35 -2.33
N GLY A 133 -5.04 -5.19 -3.06
CA GLY A 133 -6.45 -4.91 -3.36
C GLY A 133 -6.80 -4.85 -4.85
N GLU A 134 -5.82 -5.01 -5.75
CA GLU A 134 -6.05 -5.03 -7.20
C GLU A 134 -7.15 -6.06 -7.54
N GLY A 135 -8.14 -5.65 -8.35
CA GLY A 135 -9.30 -6.46 -8.73
C GLY A 135 -10.55 -6.26 -7.88
N TYR A 136 -10.49 -5.47 -6.79
CA TYR A 136 -11.66 -5.07 -6.00
C TYR A 136 -11.97 -3.59 -6.22
N SER A 137 -13.24 -3.20 -6.07
CA SER A 137 -13.70 -1.80 -6.21
C SER A 137 -15.05 -1.59 -5.50
N GLY A 138 -15.57 -0.36 -5.53
CA GLY A 138 -16.87 -0.01 -4.97
C GLY A 138 -16.83 0.48 -3.52
N LYS A 139 -17.97 0.46 -2.84
CA LYS A 139 -18.13 1.03 -1.49
C LYS A 139 -17.55 0.16 -0.36
N SER A 140 -17.65 -1.16 -0.49
CA SER A 140 -17.15 -2.14 0.51
C SER A 140 -16.20 -3.18 -0.13
N PRO A 141 -15.11 -2.74 -0.79
CA PRO A 141 -14.20 -3.63 -1.52
C PRO A 141 -13.54 -4.66 -0.58
N HIS A 142 -13.19 -4.23 0.64
CA HIS A 142 -12.60 -5.08 1.67
C HIS A 142 -13.54 -6.20 2.16
N LEU A 143 -14.85 -5.91 2.25
CA LEU A 143 -15.85 -6.93 2.57
C LEU A 143 -15.92 -7.98 1.47
N ASN A 144 -15.99 -7.53 0.22
CA ASN A 144 -16.02 -8.42 -0.94
C ASN A 144 -14.76 -9.30 -0.98
N ALA A 145 -13.59 -8.73 -0.71
CA ALA A 145 -12.34 -9.47 -0.64
C ALA A 145 -12.34 -10.53 0.47
N ALA A 146 -12.81 -10.16 1.66
CA ALA A 146 -12.91 -11.09 2.79
C ALA A 146 -13.94 -12.21 2.54
N MET A 147 -15.08 -11.89 1.90
CA MET A 147 -16.10 -12.87 1.54
C MET A 147 -15.60 -13.85 0.47
N ASN A 148 -14.95 -13.35 -0.59
CA ASN A 148 -14.43 -14.17 -1.68
C ASN A 148 -13.31 -15.12 -1.22
N SER A 149 -12.48 -14.65 -0.28
CA SER A 149 -11.40 -15.46 0.29
C SER A 149 -11.83 -16.31 1.50
N MET A 150 -13.08 -16.14 1.96
CA MET A 150 -13.64 -16.78 3.15
C MET A 150 -12.77 -16.61 4.40
N LYS A 151 -12.06 -15.48 4.50
CA LYS A 151 -11.15 -15.18 5.62
C LYS A 151 -11.09 -13.70 5.90
N SER A 152 -10.70 -13.36 7.13
CA SER A 152 -10.44 -11.97 7.46
C SER A 152 -9.35 -11.42 6.55
N THR A 153 -9.58 -10.24 5.98
CA THR A 153 -8.72 -9.69 4.92
C THR A 153 -8.50 -8.20 5.12
N VAL A 154 -7.25 -7.76 4.91
CA VAL A 154 -6.82 -6.36 4.92
C VAL A 154 -6.32 -5.97 3.53
N MET A 155 -6.75 -4.80 3.04
CA MET A 155 -6.35 -4.25 1.74
C MET A 155 -6.25 -2.72 1.71
N GLY A 156 -5.64 -2.18 0.65
CA GLY A 156 -5.58 -0.74 0.32
C GLY A 156 -6.19 -0.45 -1.05
N HIS A 157 -5.41 0.13 -1.96
CA HIS A 157 -5.69 0.35 -3.40
C HIS A 157 -6.77 1.40 -3.72
N ILE A 158 -7.87 1.46 -2.96
CA ILE A 158 -9.02 2.31 -3.32
C ILE A 158 -8.88 3.76 -2.86
N HIS A 159 -7.92 4.04 -1.96
CA HIS A 159 -7.57 5.34 -1.38
C HIS A 159 -8.69 6.07 -0.62
N GLY A 160 -9.85 6.28 -1.25
CA GLY A 160 -11.02 6.94 -0.69
C GLY A 160 -11.93 6.04 0.16
N VAL A 161 -11.53 4.78 0.38
CA VAL A 161 -12.24 3.87 1.29
C VAL A 161 -11.29 3.46 2.41
N ALA A 162 -11.67 3.82 3.63
CA ALA A 162 -11.07 3.31 4.84
C ALA A 162 -12.20 2.87 5.77
N GLY A 163 -12.15 1.62 6.24
CA GLY A 163 -13.24 1.06 7.03
C GLY A 163 -13.01 -0.39 7.41
N ILE A 164 -13.74 -0.83 8.44
CA ILE A 164 -13.77 -2.21 8.90
C ILE A 164 -15.22 -2.67 8.83
N GLN A 165 -15.45 -3.82 8.20
CA GLN A 165 -16.76 -4.45 8.20
C GLN A 165 -16.67 -5.89 8.66
N TRP A 166 -17.44 -6.23 9.68
CA TRP A 166 -17.56 -7.58 10.21
C TRP A 166 -18.68 -8.35 9.55
N PHE A 167 -18.48 -9.65 9.43
CA PHE A 167 -19.53 -10.59 9.03
C PHE A 167 -19.28 -11.94 9.71
N THR A 168 -20.32 -12.78 9.75
CA THR A 168 -20.25 -14.12 10.30
C THR A 168 -20.61 -15.14 9.24
N ARG A 169 -20.00 -16.32 9.33
CA ARG A 169 -20.31 -17.51 8.53
C ARG A 169 -20.14 -18.74 9.42
N PRO A 170 -20.60 -19.94 9.00
CA PRO A 170 -20.15 -21.17 9.64
C PRO A 170 -18.62 -21.19 9.71
N GLY A 171 -18.05 -21.34 10.90
CA GLY A 171 -16.60 -21.20 11.14
C GLY A 171 -16.19 -19.95 11.92
N GLY A 172 -17.09 -18.98 12.14
CA GLY A 172 -16.90 -17.90 13.11
C GLY A 172 -17.11 -16.49 12.54
N ARG A 173 -16.46 -15.53 13.21
CA ARG A 173 -16.47 -14.11 12.82
C ARG A 173 -15.27 -13.77 11.94
N HIS A 174 -15.51 -12.99 10.91
CA HIS A 174 -14.49 -12.50 9.98
C HIS A 174 -14.68 -11.01 9.75
N PHE A 175 -13.63 -10.35 9.26
CA PHE A 175 -13.70 -8.94 8.89
C PHE A 175 -13.01 -8.65 7.56
N GLY A 176 -13.49 -7.63 6.85
CA GLY A 176 -12.71 -6.93 5.85
C GLY A 176 -12.21 -5.60 6.43
N MET A 177 -10.97 -5.22 6.17
CA MET A 177 -10.43 -3.90 6.48
C MET A 177 -9.83 -3.24 5.22
N ALA A 178 -10.27 -2.03 4.90
CA ALA A 178 -9.59 -1.13 3.96
C ALA A 178 -8.85 -0.04 4.75
N VAL A 179 -7.57 0.17 4.49
CA VAL A 179 -6.71 1.05 5.32
C VAL A 179 -6.59 2.49 4.83
N GLY A 180 -7.22 2.88 3.72
CA GLY A 180 -7.00 4.20 3.10
C GLY A 180 -5.60 4.29 2.48
N CYS A 181 -4.95 5.46 2.57
CA CYS A 181 -3.61 5.69 2.00
C CYS A 181 -2.83 6.81 2.74
N GLY A 182 -1.62 7.13 2.25
CA GLY A 182 -0.71 8.13 2.81
C GLY A 182 -0.41 9.33 1.91
N VAL A 183 -1.16 9.49 0.82
CA VAL A 183 -0.84 10.41 -0.28
C VAL A 183 -1.19 11.87 0.02
N ASP A 184 -0.43 12.79 -0.56
CA ASP A 184 -0.78 14.19 -0.71
C ASP A 184 -1.58 14.37 -2.01
N VAL A 185 -2.90 14.54 -1.87
CA VAL A 185 -3.80 14.70 -3.02
C VAL A 185 -3.50 15.94 -3.87
N SER A 186 -2.79 16.93 -3.31
CA SER A 186 -2.37 18.14 -4.03
C SER A 186 -1.08 17.95 -4.83
N HIS A 187 -0.36 16.85 -4.62
CA HIS A 187 0.87 16.58 -5.35
C HIS A 187 0.55 16.35 -6.84
N PRO A 188 1.33 16.93 -7.80
CA PRO A 188 1.05 16.80 -9.23
C PRO A 188 0.94 15.36 -9.74
N TYR A 189 1.56 14.41 -9.05
CA TYR A 189 1.50 12.98 -9.42
C TYR A 189 0.15 12.36 -9.09
N MET A 190 -0.63 12.97 -8.21
CA MET A 190 -1.98 12.52 -7.87
C MET A 190 -3.06 13.14 -8.76
N ALA A 191 -2.69 13.96 -9.76
CA ALA A 191 -3.62 14.66 -10.64
C ALA A 191 -4.54 13.72 -11.44
N TYR A 192 -4.12 12.46 -11.67
CA TYR A 192 -4.99 11.45 -12.30
C TYR A 192 -6.27 11.21 -11.49
N GLY A 193 -6.25 11.49 -10.18
CA GLY A 193 -7.40 11.35 -9.29
C GLY A 193 -8.22 12.62 -9.07
N GLU A 194 -7.87 13.75 -9.69
CA GLU A 194 -8.49 15.06 -9.45
C GLU A 194 -10.02 15.02 -9.67
N LYS A 195 -10.44 14.37 -10.76
CA LYS A 195 -11.85 14.24 -11.17
C LYS A 195 -12.61 13.18 -10.38
N HIS A 196 -11.96 12.40 -9.52
CA HIS A 196 -12.67 11.44 -8.69
C HIS A 196 -13.51 12.17 -7.62
N PRO A 197 -14.80 11.81 -7.48
CA PRO A 197 -15.67 12.43 -6.48
C PRO A 197 -15.27 12.03 -5.06
N THR A 198 -14.71 10.83 -4.89
CA THR A 198 -14.15 10.35 -3.64
C THR A 198 -12.73 10.86 -3.46
N LYS A 199 -12.44 11.49 -2.31
CA LYS A 199 -11.10 11.94 -1.96
C LYS A 199 -10.38 10.92 -1.08
N PRO A 200 -9.05 10.86 -1.13
CA PRO A 200 -8.26 9.94 -0.31
C PRO A 200 -8.55 10.09 1.19
N VAL A 201 -8.72 8.96 1.89
CA VAL A 201 -8.76 8.94 3.36
C VAL A 201 -7.36 8.65 3.86
N ILE A 202 -6.79 9.57 4.64
CA ILE A 202 -5.45 9.42 5.18
C ILE A 202 -5.52 8.60 6.45
N SER A 203 -5.11 7.33 6.38
CA SER A 203 -5.26 6.39 7.50
C SER A 203 -4.29 5.21 7.41
N CYS A 204 -4.09 4.53 8.53
CA CYS A 204 -3.40 3.25 8.60
C CYS A 204 -4.23 2.25 9.41
N GLY A 205 -3.96 0.96 9.21
CA GLY A 205 -4.60 -0.12 9.95
C GLY A 205 -3.71 -0.68 11.06
N VAL A 206 -4.32 -1.29 12.06
CA VAL A 206 -3.65 -2.11 13.06
C VAL A 206 -4.43 -3.40 13.24
N VAL A 207 -3.74 -4.53 13.33
CA VAL A 207 -4.34 -5.80 13.75
C VAL A 207 -3.66 -6.25 15.03
N LEU A 208 -4.41 -6.28 16.13
CA LEU A 208 -3.94 -6.72 17.45
C LEU A 208 -4.58 -8.04 17.80
N ASP A 209 -3.78 -9.10 17.85
CA ASP A 209 -4.26 -10.41 18.32
C ASP A 209 -5.56 -10.85 17.60
N GLY A 210 -5.62 -10.59 16.29
CA GLY A 210 -6.76 -10.89 15.43
C GLY A 210 -7.87 -9.81 15.37
N MET A 211 -7.75 -8.71 16.11
CA MET A 211 -8.72 -7.60 16.12
C MET A 211 -8.25 -6.43 15.24
N PRO A 212 -9.04 -6.00 14.24
CA PRO A 212 -8.74 -4.84 13.41
C PRO A 212 -9.08 -3.51 14.11
N TYR A 213 -8.21 -2.53 13.91
CA TYR A 213 -8.39 -1.12 14.28
C TYR A 213 -7.97 -0.26 13.09
N LEU A 214 -8.68 0.85 12.89
CA LEU A 214 -8.38 1.82 11.85
C LEU A 214 -8.05 3.15 12.50
N GLU A 215 -6.93 3.74 12.12
CA GLU A 215 -6.43 5.01 12.65
C GLU A 215 -6.40 6.04 11.52
N VAL A 216 -7.29 7.01 11.61
CA VAL A 216 -7.41 8.11 10.64
C VAL A 216 -6.59 9.30 11.13
N LEU A 217 -5.88 9.97 10.21
CA LEU A 217 -5.09 11.17 10.48
C LEU A 217 -5.89 12.46 10.33
#